data_AF-A0A1Q6DR46-F1
#
_entry.id   AF-A0A1Q6DR46-F1
#
_cell.length_a   1.000
_cell.length_b   1.000
_cell.length_c   1.000
_cell.angle_alpha   90.00
_cell.angle_beta   90.00
_cell.angle_gamma   90.00
#
_symmetry.space_group_name_H-M   'P 1'
#
loop_
_entity.id
_entity.type
_entity.pdbx_description
1 polymer ?
#
loop_
_entity_poly.entity_id
_entity_poly.type
_entity_poly.pdbx_seq_one_letter_code
_entity_poly.pdbx_strand_id
1 'polypeptide(L)'
;MHIYITTQGSRLVREGRHLLVKKGEDTYRTLFVEKLKQVVLFGNIELTPAARSLLFRHGVDTVFCTRDGRYQGRFATPEPKNVMLRKRQFRLLDDQDFGLRFCREIVRGKLSNMVTLLMRIRRTRDRNEPKIAAREIRALFTGIAAAETIDSLRGYEGRGSAIYFNALRWGLQQDHGFARRVRRPPTDPVNAVLSLLYTFLFNRVYAAIRQVNLDPHPAFLHVPDYGRHSLVMDLMEEFRVIIVDTLVLSLFNLKILKKEDFRVEHPAPAALPAPPSEPLVDVTADPYGHMSDLDSSDQFDVPSQRMGENTPDDLDMEDSGGKPAVKLHDDAFRRVVENFERKLTTEFYYPPEERVITYDAALVAQAGMYRKVIEGSLLVYQPLQLK
;
A
#
# COMPACT_ATOMS: atom_id res chain seq x y z
N MET A 1 -10.33 16.03 -3.86
CA MET A 1 -9.65 16.33 -2.58
C MET A 1 -9.55 15.06 -1.76
N HIS A 2 -8.40 14.83 -1.14
CA HIS A 2 -8.19 13.72 -0.20
C HIS A 2 -8.13 14.30 1.21
N ILE A 3 -8.82 13.70 2.18
CA ILE A 3 -8.90 14.19 3.55
C ILE A 3 -8.37 13.12 4.51
N TYR A 4 -7.54 13.55 5.45
CA TYR A 4 -6.96 12.72 6.50
C TYR A 4 -7.54 13.19 7.84
N ILE A 5 -8.21 12.30 8.58
CA ILE A 5 -8.75 12.59 9.91
C ILE A 5 -7.92 11.83 10.93
N THR A 6 -7.09 12.56 11.67
CA THR A 6 -6.11 12.00 12.62
C THR A 6 -6.41 12.35 14.08
N THR A 7 -7.30 13.32 14.33
CA THR A 7 -7.63 13.76 15.68
C THR A 7 -8.50 12.72 16.38
N GLN A 8 -7.96 12.06 17.40
CA GLN A 8 -8.66 11.00 18.13
C GLN A 8 -9.92 11.51 18.83
N GLY A 9 -10.98 10.70 18.82
CA GLY A 9 -12.30 11.05 19.34
C GLY A 9 -13.13 11.95 18.42
N SER A 10 -12.67 12.20 17.19
CA SER A 10 -13.46 12.95 16.22
C SER A 10 -14.60 12.08 15.66
N ARG A 11 -15.67 12.74 15.23
CA ARG A 11 -16.86 12.14 14.65
C ARG A 11 -17.12 12.76 13.28
N LEU A 12 -17.30 11.91 12.27
CA LEU A 12 -17.74 12.33 10.93
C LEU A 12 -19.26 12.24 10.84
N VAL A 13 -19.91 13.40 10.78
CA VAL A 13 -21.36 13.54 10.84
C VAL A 13 -21.88 14.13 9.54
N ARG A 14 -23.05 13.67 9.08
CA ARG A 14 -23.73 14.29 7.93
C ARG A 14 -24.55 15.48 8.39
N GLU A 15 -24.42 16.60 7.69
CA GLU A 15 -25.31 17.75 7.81
C GLU A 15 -25.78 18.16 6.41
N GLY A 16 -27.06 17.91 6.10
CA GLY A 16 -27.62 18.14 4.77
C GLY A 16 -26.88 17.36 3.67
N ARG A 17 -26.15 18.09 2.81
CA ARG A 17 -25.31 17.56 1.72
C ARG A 17 -23.80 17.59 2.02
N HIS A 18 -23.43 17.96 3.24
CA HIS A 18 -22.04 18.11 3.67
C HIS A 18 -21.70 17.09 4.75
N LEU A 19 -20.41 16.88 4.96
CA LEU A 19 -19.88 16.14 6.10
C LEU A 19 -19.18 17.12 7.05
N LEU A 20 -19.45 17.00 8.34
CA LEU A 20 -18.79 17.76 9.39
C LEU A 20 -17.82 16.86 10.15
N VAL A 21 -16.60 17.35 10.36
CA VAL A 21 -15.65 16.75 11.30
C VAL A 21 -15.83 17.44 12.65
N LYS A 22 -16.41 16.72 13.62
CA LYS A 22 -16.67 17.23 14.97
C LYS A 22 -15.79 16.56 16.02
N LYS A 23 -15.52 17.23 17.14
CA LYS A 23 -15.02 16.61 18.38
C LYS A 23 -15.72 17.28 19.56
N GLY A 24 -16.55 16.53 20.28
CA GLY A 24 -17.52 17.16 21.18
C GLY A 24 -18.48 18.05 20.40
N GLU A 25 -18.71 19.26 20.89
CA GLU A 25 -19.57 20.26 20.24
C GLU A 25 -18.86 21.04 19.12
N ASP A 26 -17.53 21.04 19.11
CA ASP A 26 -16.74 21.83 18.17
C ASP A 26 -16.73 21.21 16.77
N THR A 27 -16.98 22.05 15.76
CA THR A 27 -16.85 21.68 14.35
C THR A 27 -15.51 22.15 13.81
N TYR A 28 -14.63 21.21 13.51
CA TYR A 28 -13.29 21.48 13.00
C TYR A 28 -13.32 21.86 11.52
N ARG A 29 -14.16 21.16 10.75
CA ARG A 29 -14.17 21.33 9.30
C ARG A 29 -15.47 20.87 8.66
N THR A 30 -15.92 21.63 7.67
CA THR A 30 -16.99 21.25 6.75
C THR A 30 -16.39 20.73 5.46
N LEU A 31 -16.82 19.55 5.03
CA LEU A 31 -16.36 18.84 3.85
C LEU A 31 -17.48 18.75 2.82
N PHE A 32 -17.22 19.29 1.63
CA PHE A 32 -18.10 19.18 0.49
C PHE A 32 -17.87 17.85 -0.21
N VAL A 33 -18.82 16.92 -0.09
CA VAL A 33 -18.67 15.53 -0.55
C VAL A 33 -18.41 15.44 -2.05
N GLU A 34 -19.01 16.32 -2.84
CA GLU A 34 -18.80 16.40 -4.29
C GLU A 34 -17.33 16.65 -4.69
N LYS A 35 -16.54 17.25 -3.80
CA LYS A 35 -15.11 17.49 -4.02
C LYS A 35 -14.22 16.40 -3.43
N LEU A 36 -14.78 15.46 -2.65
CA LEU A 36 -14.02 14.39 -2.01
C LEU A 36 -13.76 13.25 -2.99
N LYS A 37 -12.48 12.86 -3.09
CA LYS A 37 -12.05 11.64 -3.78
C LYS A 37 -11.86 10.51 -2.76
N GLN A 38 -11.24 10.82 -1.62
CA GLN A 38 -10.92 9.85 -0.59
C GLN A 38 -11.00 10.49 0.82
N VAL A 39 -11.39 9.68 1.80
CA VAL A 39 -11.28 9.99 3.23
C VAL A 39 -10.47 8.89 3.89
N VAL A 40 -9.43 9.26 4.64
CA VAL A 40 -8.59 8.32 5.40
C VAL A 40 -8.73 8.61 6.89
N LEU A 41 -9.21 7.63 7.64
CA LEU A 41 -9.51 7.72 9.07
C LEU A 41 -8.44 6.98 9.87
N PHE A 42 -7.82 7.64 10.85
CA PHE A 42 -6.73 7.06 11.65
C PHE A 42 -7.12 6.90 13.11
N GLY A 43 -7.11 5.66 13.59
CA GLY A 43 -7.37 5.32 14.99
C GLY A 43 -8.85 5.45 15.36
N ASN A 44 -9.13 6.02 16.52
CA ASN A 44 -10.47 6.09 17.08
C ASN A 44 -11.24 7.30 16.51
N ILE A 45 -11.80 7.12 15.31
CA ILE A 45 -12.66 8.09 14.62
C ILE A 45 -14.04 7.47 14.39
N GLU A 46 -15.08 8.13 14.89
CA GLU A 46 -16.45 7.65 14.70
C GLU A 46 -16.98 8.05 13.32
N LEU A 47 -17.52 7.08 12.58
CA LEU A 47 -18.22 7.32 11.32
C LEU A 47 -19.71 7.07 11.51
N THR A 48 -20.52 8.14 11.55
CA THR A 48 -21.97 7.97 11.72
C THR A 48 -22.60 7.24 10.51
N PRO A 49 -23.68 6.45 10.70
CA PRO A 49 -24.36 5.77 9.60
C PRO A 49 -24.83 6.72 8.48
N ALA A 50 -25.25 7.93 8.84
CA ALA A 50 -25.67 8.95 7.88
C ALA A 50 -24.49 9.48 7.03
N ALA A 51 -23.33 9.70 7.66
CA ALA A 51 -22.10 10.08 6.95
C ALA A 51 -21.62 8.96 6.02
N ARG A 52 -21.58 7.71 6.54
CA ARG A 52 -21.25 6.51 5.75
C ARG A 52 -22.11 6.40 4.50
N SER A 53 -23.42 6.54 4.64
CA SER A 53 -24.37 6.43 3.52
C SER A 53 -24.14 7.52 2.46
N LEU A 54 -23.77 8.74 2.89
CA LEU A 54 -23.45 9.82 1.98
C LEU A 54 -22.14 9.55 1.22
N LEU A 55 -21.10 9.05 1.90
CA LEU A 55 -19.83 8.66 1.27
C LEU A 55 -20.05 7.57 0.19
N PHE A 56 -20.84 6.53 0.50
CA PHE A 56 -21.18 5.50 -0.48
C PHE A 56 -21.92 6.04 -1.70
N ARG A 57 -22.92 6.90 -1.49
CA ARG A 57 -23.73 7.48 -2.58
C ARG A 57 -22.87 8.27 -3.56
N HIS A 58 -21.84 8.95 -3.08
CA HIS A 58 -20.92 9.73 -3.90
C HIS A 58 -19.69 8.93 -4.36
N GLY A 59 -19.59 7.64 -4.03
CA GLY A 59 -18.43 6.81 -4.37
C GLY A 59 -17.13 7.31 -3.76
N VAL A 60 -17.19 7.96 -2.60
CA VAL A 60 -15.99 8.46 -1.91
C VAL A 60 -15.29 7.30 -1.23
N ASP A 61 -14.10 7.00 -1.71
CA ASP A 61 -13.27 5.93 -1.19
C ASP A 61 -12.87 6.22 0.27
N THR A 62 -13.24 5.35 1.20
CA THR A 62 -13.06 5.59 2.63
C THR A 62 -12.18 4.52 3.25
N VAL A 63 -10.98 4.91 3.71
CA VAL A 63 -9.92 4.02 4.20
C VAL A 63 -9.80 4.14 5.71
N PHE A 64 -9.64 2.99 6.38
CA PHE A 64 -9.45 2.88 7.82
C PHE A 64 -8.03 2.40 8.11
N CYS A 65 -7.36 3.13 9.00
CA CYS A 65 -6.00 2.84 9.46
C CYS A 65 -5.94 2.86 10.99
N THR A 66 -4.99 2.13 11.58
CA THR A 66 -4.61 2.33 12.98
C THR A 66 -4.10 3.75 13.19
N ARG A 67 -3.98 4.18 14.46
CA ARG A 67 -3.40 5.49 14.81
C ARG A 67 -2.00 5.69 14.21
N ASP A 68 -1.21 4.62 14.15
CA ASP A 68 0.16 4.64 13.61
C ASP A 68 0.20 4.47 12.07
N GLY A 69 -0.95 4.45 11.39
CA GLY A 69 -1.05 4.41 9.94
C GLY A 69 -0.93 3.02 9.31
N ARG A 70 -1.12 1.94 10.07
CA ARG A 70 -1.28 0.59 9.52
C ARG A 70 -2.69 0.46 8.91
N TYR A 71 -2.79 0.04 7.66
CA TYR A 71 -4.08 -0.22 7.01
C TYR A 71 -4.89 -1.30 7.75
N GLN A 72 -6.20 -1.09 7.88
CA GLN A 72 -7.14 -2.04 8.51
C GLN A 72 -8.21 -2.51 7.53
N GLY A 73 -8.73 -1.61 6.71
CA GLY A 73 -9.83 -1.91 5.82
C GLY A 73 -10.30 -0.67 5.08
N ARG A 74 -11.33 -0.83 4.25
CA ARG A 74 -11.92 0.28 3.50
C ARG A 74 -13.37 -0.01 3.13
N PHE A 75 -14.14 1.05 2.90
CA PHE A 75 -15.35 1.00 2.10
C PHE A 75 -15.02 1.58 0.72
N ALA A 76 -14.86 0.70 -0.27
CA ALA A 76 -14.54 1.08 -1.64
C ALA A 76 -15.82 1.37 -2.44
N THR A 77 -15.64 2.05 -3.57
CA THR A 77 -16.64 2.11 -4.65
C THR A 77 -17.13 0.70 -5.00
N PRO A 78 -18.38 0.54 -5.50
CA PRO A 78 -18.90 -0.74 -5.99
C PRO A 78 -17.91 -1.49 -6.89
N GLU A 79 -18.05 -2.81 -6.97
CA GLU A 79 -17.22 -3.68 -7.82
C GLU A 79 -17.01 -3.12 -9.23
N PRO A 80 -15.86 -3.41 -9.88
CA PRO A 80 -15.62 -2.91 -11.22
C PRO A 80 -16.75 -3.38 -12.14
N LYS A 81 -17.43 -2.43 -12.78
CA LYS A 81 -18.63 -2.73 -13.57
C LYS A 81 -18.32 -3.58 -14.81
N ASN A 82 -17.08 -3.53 -15.28
CA ASN A 82 -16.65 -4.23 -16.49
C ASN A 82 -16.25 -5.67 -16.18
N VAL A 83 -17.24 -6.56 -16.16
CA VAL A 83 -17.04 -8.01 -15.92
C VAL A 83 -16.13 -8.63 -16.98
N MET A 84 -16.17 -8.16 -18.23
CA MET A 84 -15.33 -8.70 -19.30
C MET A 84 -13.84 -8.37 -19.09
N LEU A 85 -13.54 -7.14 -18.65
CA LEU A 85 -12.18 -6.76 -18.25
C LEU A 85 -11.69 -7.60 -17.07
N ARG A 86 -12.54 -7.77 -16.03
CA ARG A 86 -12.23 -8.61 -14.87
C ARG A 86 -11.93 -10.05 -15.28
N LYS A 87 -12.82 -10.68 -16.08
CA LYS A 87 -12.62 -12.02 -16.62
C LYS A 87 -11.30 -12.14 -17.39
N ARG A 88 -10.93 -11.10 -18.15
CA ARG A 88 -9.67 -11.07 -18.88
C ARG A 88 -8.45 -10.97 -17.97
N GLN A 89 -8.49 -10.15 -16.92
CA GLN A 89 -7.41 -10.09 -15.93
C GLN A 89 -7.15 -11.47 -15.31
N PHE A 90 -8.19 -12.17 -14.88
CA PHE A 90 -8.06 -13.50 -14.29
C PHE A 90 -7.56 -14.53 -15.29
N ARG A 91 -8.06 -14.53 -16.54
CA ARG A 91 -7.56 -15.45 -17.58
C ARG A 91 -6.08 -15.24 -17.88
N LEU A 92 -5.60 -13.99 -17.85
CA LEU A 92 -4.19 -13.70 -18.13
C LEU A 92 -3.26 -14.20 -17.03
N LEU A 93 -3.75 -14.50 -15.82
CA LEU A 93 -2.91 -15.09 -14.76
C LEU A 93 -2.35 -16.46 -15.17
N ASP A 94 -3.08 -17.19 -16.01
CA ASP A 94 -2.67 -18.49 -16.53
C ASP A 94 -1.71 -18.36 -17.74
N ASP A 95 -1.54 -17.15 -18.29
CA ASP A 95 -0.62 -16.85 -19.39
C ASP A 95 0.78 -16.51 -18.84
N GLN A 96 1.64 -17.52 -18.79
CA GLN A 96 3.00 -17.40 -18.26
C GLN A 96 3.85 -16.38 -19.04
N ASP A 97 3.70 -16.34 -20.37
CA ASP A 97 4.47 -15.43 -21.22
C ASP A 97 4.07 -13.98 -20.99
N PHE A 98 2.76 -13.71 -20.86
CA PHE A 98 2.25 -12.40 -20.49
C PHE A 98 2.78 -11.97 -19.11
N GLY A 99 2.63 -12.84 -18.10
CA GLY A 99 3.09 -12.57 -16.75
C GLY A 99 4.58 -12.28 -16.69
N LEU A 100 5.39 -13.09 -17.37
CA LEU A 100 6.84 -12.91 -17.44
C LEU A 100 7.23 -11.57 -18.12
N ARG A 101 6.58 -11.23 -19.24
CA ARG A 101 6.82 -9.93 -19.92
C ARG A 101 6.46 -8.76 -19.01
N PHE A 102 5.30 -8.78 -18.37
CA PHE A 102 4.86 -7.71 -17.49
C PHE A 102 5.76 -7.55 -16.25
N CYS A 103 6.05 -8.66 -15.55
CA CYS A 103 6.95 -8.66 -14.39
C CYS A 103 8.35 -8.13 -14.73
N ARG A 104 8.88 -8.49 -15.90
CA ARG A 104 10.20 -8.03 -16.35
C ARG A 104 10.25 -6.51 -16.44
N GLU A 105 9.21 -5.88 -16.99
CA GLU A 105 9.13 -4.43 -17.07
C GLU A 105 8.98 -3.80 -15.68
N ILE A 106 8.13 -4.34 -14.81
CA ILE A 106 7.98 -3.82 -13.43
C ILE A 106 9.31 -3.87 -12.66
N VAL A 107 10.00 -5.01 -12.67
CA VAL A 107 11.30 -5.17 -11.97
C VAL A 107 12.35 -4.25 -12.58
N ARG A 108 12.44 -4.18 -13.91
CA ARG A 108 13.36 -3.28 -14.62
C ARG A 108 13.09 -1.82 -14.27
N GLY A 109 11.82 -1.39 -14.26
CA GLY A 109 11.41 -0.03 -13.92
C GLY A 109 11.79 0.34 -12.49
N LYS A 110 11.43 -0.51 -11.52
CA LYS A 110 11.79 -0.34 -10.11
C LYS A 110 13.31 -0.15 -9.92
N LEU A 111 14.10 -1.10 -10.42
CA LEU A 111 15.56 -1.06 -10.24
C LEU A 111 16.22 0.08 -11.02
N SER A 112 15.67 0.48 -12.17
CA SER A 112 16.14 1.67 -12.90
C SER A 112 15.90 2.95 -12.10
N ASN A 113 14.77 3.07 -11.42
CA ASN A 113 14.49 4.21 -10.53
C ASN A 113 15.44 4.22 -9.33
N MET A 114 15.71 3.05 -8.72
CA MET A 114 16.69 2.91 -7.63
C MET A 114 18.08 3.37 -8.07
N VAL A 115 18.56 2.88 -9.21
CA VAL A 115 19.84 3.29 -9.81
C VAL A 115 19.90 4.79 -10.01
N THR A 116 18.84 5.39 -10.55
CA THR A 116 18.79 6.84 -10.81
C THR A 116 18.88 7.63 -9.52
N LEU A 117 18.14 7.24 -8.47
CA LEU A 117 18.21 7.92 -7.19
C LEU A 117 19.59 7.78 -6.53
N LEU A 118 20.20 6.59 -6.55
CA LEU A 118 21.55 6.39 -6.02
C LEU A 118 22.58 7.27 -6.75
N MET A 119 22.47 7.42 -8.06
CA MET A 119 23.34 8.30 -8.84
C MET A 119 23.12 9.78 -8.52
N ARG A 120 21.89 10.20 -8.21
CA ARG A 120 21.61 11.55 -7.70
C ARG A 120 22.23 11.76 -6.32
N ILE A 121 22.09 10.79 -5.40
CA ILE A 121 22.71 10.83 -4.07
C ILE A 121 24.23 10.98 -4.19
N ARG A 122 24.88 10.18 -5.05
CA ARG A 122 26.31 10.29 -5.34
C ARG A 122 26.71 11.73 -5.71
N ARG A 123 26.00 12.34 -6.66
CA ARG A 123 26.29 13.72 -7.13
C ARG A 123 26.14 14.76 -6.01
N THR A 124 25.17 14.58 -5.13
CA THR A 124 24.88 15.53 -4.05
C THR A 124 25.77 15.34 -2.82
N ARG A 125 26.26 14.13 -2.55
CA ARG A 125 26.96 13.78 -1.31
C ARG A 125 28.45 13.50 -1.46
N ASP A 126 28.95 13.42 -2.68
CA ASP A 126 30.34 13.07 -3.01
C ASP A 126 30.82 11.79 -2.30
N ARG A 127 29.96 10.76 -2.33
CA ARG A 127 30.21 9.43 -1.78
C ARG A 127 30.25 8.39 -2.89
N ASN A 128 31.13 7.40 -2.78
CA ASN A 128 31.31 6.37 -3.80
C ASN A 128 30.37 5.16 -3.60
N GLU A 129 29.91 4.92 -2.38
CA GLU A 129 29.07 3.79 -2.01
C GLU A 129 27.76 3.73 -2.83
N PRO A 130 27.01 4.84 -3.05
CA PRO A 130 25.85 4.82 -3.94
C PRO A 130 26.20 4.50 -5.40
N LYS A 131 27.39 4.89 -5.88
CA LYS A 131 27.87 4.57 -7.24
C LYS A 131 28.17 3.08 -7.38
N ILE A 132 28.79 2.48 -6.37
CA ILE A 132 29.10 1.04 -6.33
C ILE A 132 27.80 0.24 -6.34
N ALA A 133 26.87 0.57 -5.44
CA ALA A 133 25.56 -0.06 -5.37
C ALA A 133 24.77 0.09 -6.69
N ALA A 134 24.77 1.28 -7.30
CA ALA A 134 24.12 1.50 -8.59
C ALA A 134 24.73 0.63 -9.70
N ARG A 135 26.05 0.40 -9.69
CA ARG A 135 26.72 -0.50 -10.64
C ARG A 135 26.32 -1.95 -10.42
N GLU A 136 26.24 -2.40 -9.16
CA GLU A 136 25.81 -3.75 -8.83
C GLU A 136 24.36 -4.01 -9.25
N ILE A 137 23.46 -3.06 -9.02
CA ILE A 137 22.06 -3.17 -9.48
C ILE A 137 21.99 -3.20 -11.01
N ARG A 138 22.76 -2.36 -11.72
CA ARG A 138 22.81 -2.39 -13.19
C ARG A 138 23.30 -3.74 -13.74
N ALA A 139 24.22 -4.40 -13.04
CA ALA A 139 24.69 -5.72 -13.46
C ALA A 139 23.58 -6.80 -13.43
N LEU A 140 22.51 -6.59 -12.65
CA LEU A 140 21.35 -7.48 -12.63
C LEU A 140 20.50 -7.39 -13.91
N PHE A 141 20.60 -6.31 -14.70
CA PHE A 141 19.73 -6.09 -15.86
C PHE A 141 19.91 -7.14 -16.96
N THR A 142 21.13 -7.67 -17.15
CA THR A 142 21.36 -8.77 -18.10
C THR A 142 20.61 -10.03 -17.65
N GLY A 143 20.64 -10.35 -16.36
CA GLY A 143 19.91 -11.49 -15.80
C GLY A 143 18.39 -11.31 -15.86
N ILE A 144 17.89 -10.10 -15.59
CA ILE A 144 16.45 -9.77 -15.71
C ILE A 144 15.97 -9.92 -17.16
N ALA A 145 16.77 -9.49 -18.14
CA ALA A 145 16.44 -9.65 -19.55
C ALA A 145 16.35 -11.13 -19.97
N ALA A 146 17.25 -11.96 -19.45
CA ALA A 146 17.33 -13.40 -19.75
C ALA A 146 16.46 -14.29 -18.85
N ALA A 147 15.80 -13.74 -17.83
CA ALA A 147 15.01 -14.53 -16.89
C ALA A 147 13.84 -15.23 -17.59
N GLU A 148 13.72 -16.54 -17.36
CA GLU A 148 12.68 -17.41 -17.95
C GLU A 148 11.48 -17.63 -17.01
N THR A 149 11.60 -17.27 -15.73
CA THR A 149 10.56 -17.47 -14.71
C THR A 149 10.30 -16.23 -13.89
N ILE A 150 9.06 -16.07 -13.40
CA ILE A 150 8.67 -14.99 -12.50
C ILE A 150 9.44 -15.09 -11.16
N ASP A 151 9.72 -16.30 -10.67
CA ASP A 151 10.51 -16.49 -9.45
C ASP A 151 11.94 -15.97 -9.58
N SER A 152 12.55 -16.15 -10.75
CA SER A 152 13.87 -15.57 -11.03
C SER A 152 13.81 -14.03 -11.01
N LEU A 153 12.74 -13.44 -11.57
CA LEU A 153 12.51 -11.99 -11.50
C LEU A 153 12.33 -11.49 -10.05
N ARG A 154 11.61 -12.23 -9.19
CA ARG A 154 11.52 -11.94 -7.75
C ARG A 154 12.89 -11.99 -7.07
N GLY A 155 13.72 -12.98 -7.41
CA GLY A 155 15.09 -13.07 -6.90
C GLY A 155 15.94 -11.85 -7.25
N TYR A 156 15.87 -11.37 -8.49
CA TYR A 156 16.56 -10.15 -8.93
C TYR A 156 16.01 -8.89 -8.26
N GLU A 157 14.69 -8.78 -8.12
CA GLU A 157 14.03 -7.70 -7.40
C GLU A 157 14.51 -7.63 -5.94
N GLY A 158 14.45 -8.74 -5.21
CA GLY A 158 14.86 -8.81 -3.81
C GLY A 158 16.33 -8.46 -3.61
N ARG A 159 17.22 -9.01 -4.46
CA ARG A 159 18.66 -8.68 -4.44
C ARG A 159 18.90 -7.20 -4.72
N GLY A 160 18.25 -6.63 -5.74
CA GLY A 160 18.38 -5.21 -6.08
C GLY A 160 17.87 -4.31 -4.96
N SER A 161 16.73 -4.65 -4.35
CA SER A 161 16.16 -3.95 -3.19
C SER A 161 17.10 -3.97 -1.98
N ALA A 162 17.74 -5.11 -1.67
CA ALA A 162 18.69 -5.21 -0.55
C ALA A 162 19.92 -4.31 -0.76
N ILE A 163 20.52 -4.34 -1.95
CA ILE A 163 21.65 -3.48 -2.33
C ILE A 163 21.24 -2.00 -2.21
N TYR A 164 20.06 -1.66 -2.76
CA TYR A 164 19.54 -0.30 -2.76
C TYR A 164 19.34 0.26 -1.35
N PHE A 165 18.64 -0.44 -0.46
CA PHE A 165 18.36 0.08 0.88
C PHE A 165 19.62 0.21 1.73
N ASN A 166 20.60 -0.70 1.58
CA ASN A 166 21.90 -0.57 2.21
C ASN A 166 22.64 0.70 1.76
N ALA A 167 22.45 1.13 0.51
CA ALA A 167 23.08 2.33 -0.04
C ALA A 167 22.24 3.61 0.16
N LEU A 168 20.92 3.50 0.35
CA LEU A 168 20.01 4.64 0.53
C LEU A 168 20.39 5.49 1.77
N ARG A 169 20.94 4.86 2.81
CA ARG A 169 21.40 5.54 4.04
C ARG A 169 22.38 6.69 3.76
N TRP A 170 23.20 6.56 2.72
CA TRP A 170 24.16 7.60 2.32
C TRP A 170 23.49 8.85 1.74
N GLY A 171 22.20 8.77 1.44
CA GLY A 171 21.36 9.91 1.06
C GLY A 171 20.88 10.76 2.23
N LEU A 172 21.08 10.35 3.49
CA LEU A 172 20.69 11.09 4.69
C LEU A 172 21.82 12.03 5.15
N GLN A 173 21.49 13.24 5.62
CA GLN A 173 22.49 14.20 6.16
C GLN A 173 22.96 13.84 7.56
N GLN A 174 22.09 13.18 8.32
CA GLN A 174 22.35 12.79 9.69
C GLN A 174 22.10 11.30 9.82
N ASP A 175 22.78 10.68 10.78
CA ASP A 175 22.52 9.29 11.12
C ASP A 175 21.23 9.18 11.93
N HIS A 176 20.24 8.53 11.36
CA HIS A 176 18.96 8.22 12.00
C HIS A 176 18.86 6.74 12.39
N GLY A 177 19.98 6.01 12.42
CA GLY A 177 20.01 4.57 12.74
C GLY A 177 19.55 3.68 11.58
N PHE A 178 19.36 4.23 10.38
CA PHE A 178 18.91 3.49 9.21
C PHE A 178 20.07 2.71 8.57
N ALA A 179 20.04 1.39 8.73
CA ALA A 179 21.01 0.47 8.14
C ALA A 179 20.44 -0.30 6.94
N ARG A 180 19.21 -0.80 7.07
CA ARG A 180 18.50 -1.61 6.07
C ARG A 180 16.99 -1.42 6.20
N ARG A 181 16.23 -1.90 5.23
CA ARG A 181 14.76 -1.92 5.34
C ARG A 181 14.31 -2.93 6.40
N VAL A 182 13.58 -2.46 7.40
CA VAL A 182 12.90 -3.27 8.42
C VAL A 182 11.44 -2.83 8.46
N ARG A 183 10.53 -3.74 8.12
CA ARG A 183 9.11 -3.39 7.93
C ARG A 183 8.29 -3.52 9.22
N ARG A 184 8.50 -4.59 9.99
CA ARG A 184 7.62 -4.99 11.10
C ARG A 184 8.42 -5.60 12.28
N PRO A 185 8.37 -4.98 13.47
CA PRO A 185 8.11 -3.56 13.67
C PRO A 185 9.22 -2.69 13.05
N PRO A 186 8.93 -1.46 12.58
CA PRO A 186 9.98 -0.51 12.23
C PRO A 186 10.87 -0.22 13.44
N THR A 187 12.18 -0.39 13.30
CA THR A 187 13.15 -0.26 14.40
C THR A 187 13.85 1.10 14.46
N ASP A 188 13.61 1.98 13.49
CA ASP A 188 14.21 3.30 13.40
C ASP A 188 13.26 4.31 12.73
N PRO A 189 13.50 5.63 12.93
CA PRO A 189 12.69 6.69 12.34
C PRO A 189 12.47 6.60 10.82
N VAL A 190 13.50 6.22 10.06
CA VAL A 190 13.42 6.18 8.59
C VAL A 190 12.54 5.02 8.14
N ASN A 191 12.69 3.86 8.76
CA ASN A 191 11.83 2.70 8.51
C ASN A 191 10.37 2.97 8.90
N ALA A 192 10.11 3.73 9.96
CA ALA A 192 8.76 4.13 10.36
C ALA A 192 8.09 5.01 9.29
N VAL A 193 8.80 6.03 8.80
CA VAL A 193 8.29 6.93 7.74
C VAL A 193 8.14 6.20 6.40
N LEU A 194 9.09 5.34 6.01
CA LEU A 194 8.98 4.50 4.81
C LEU A 194 7.73 3.61 4.87
N SER A 195 7.51 2.92 5.99
CA SER A 195 6.33 2.08 6.18
C SER A 195 5.04 2.88 6.05
N LEU A 196 4.96 4.04 6.70
CA LEU A 196 3.79 4.92 6.64
C LEU A 196 3.50 5.42 5.22
N LEU A 197 4.52 5.94 4.54
CA LEU A 197 4.39 6.48 3.18
C LEU A 197 4.09 5.39 2.15
N TYR A 198 4.60 4.17 2.31
CA TYR A 198 4.17 3.05 1.47
C TYR A 198 2.71 2.67 1.69
N THR A 199 2.17 2.77 2.91
CA THR A 199 0.73 2.62 3.14
C THR A 199 -0.07 3.71 2.41
N PHE A 200 0.40 4.96 2.43
CA PHE A 200 -0.28 6.03 1.69
C PHE A 200 -0.26 5.79 0.19
N LEU A 201 0.92 5.44 -0.37
CA LEU A 201 1.08 5.11 -1.78
C LEU A 201 0.18 3.93 -2.18
N PHE A 202 0.16 2.86 -1.40
CA PHE A 202 -0.69 1.69 -1.63
C PHE A 202 -2.16 2.09 -1.79
N ASN A 203 -2.67 2.94 -0.88
CA ASN A 203 -4.06 3.39 -0.95
C ASN A 203 -4.37 4.25 -2.17
N ARG A 204 -3.38 5.02 -2.68
CA ARG A 204 -3.53 5.81 -3.91
C ARG A 204 -3.46 4.95 -5.17
N VAL A 205 -2.58 3.98 -5.22
CA VAL A 205 -2.50 3.01 -6.33
C VAL A 205 -3.78 2.17 -6.39
N TYR A 206 -4.29 1.72 -5.24
CA TYR A 206 -5.58 1.04 -5.20
C TYR A 206 -6.70 1.92 -5.78
N ALA A 207 -6.80 3.19 -5.33
CA ALA A 207 -7.83 4.10 -5.82
C ALA A 207 -7.71 4.32 -7.34
N ALA A 208 -6.49 4.44 -7.88
CA ALA A 208 -6.22 4.56 -9.30
C ALA A 208 -6.66 3.32 -10.10
N ILE A 209 -6.33 2.10 -9.62
CA ILE A 209 -6.77 0.82 -10.20
C ILE A 209 -8.31 0.77 -10.29
N ARG A 210 -8.99 1.14 -9.20
CA ARG A 210 -10.47 1.18 -9.15
C ARG A 210 -11.05 2.21 -10.10
N GLN A 211 -10.44 3.39 -10.18
CA GLN A 211 -10.89 4.47 -11.07
C GLN A 211 -10.90 4.03 -12.54
N VAL A 212 -9.97 3.17 -12.96
CA VAL A 212 -9.91 2.63 -14.33
C VAL A 212 -10.69 1.33 -14.51
N ASN A 213 -11.45 0.88 -13.50
CA ASN A 213 -12.26 -0.34 -13.47
C ASN A 213 -11.47 -1.66 -13.50
N LEU A 214 -10.25 -1.68 -12.96
CA LEU A 214 -9.50 -2.92 -12.76
C LEU A 214 -9.84 -3.57 -11.43
N ASP A 215 -9.75 -4.90 -11.39
CA ASP A 215 -9.74 -5.69 -10.15
C ASP A 215 -8.35 -5.58 -9.49
N PRO A 216 -8.26 -5.27 -8.18
CA PRO A 216 -6.98 -5.08 -7.48
C PRO A 216 -6.28 -6.38 -7.04
N HIS A 217 -6.90 -7.55 -7.21
CA HIS A 217 -6.33 -8.83 -6.77
C HIS A 217 -5.40 -9.50 -7.80
N PRO A 218 -5.78 -9.66 -9.09
CA PRO A 218 -4.99 -10.42 -10.04
C PRO A 218 -3.67 -9.70 -10.37
N ALA A 219 -2.57 -10.34 -9.98
CA ALA A 219 -1.21 -9.82 -10.06
C ALA A 219 -0.25 -10.91 -10.53
N PHE A 220 0.94 -10.51 -10.96
CA PHE A 220 1.92 -11.42 -11.53
C PHE A 220 3.19 -11.46 -10.68
N LEU A 221 3.72 -10.30 -10.29
CA LEU A 221 4.98 -10.25 -9.55
C LEU A 221 4.76 -10.65 -8.10
N HIS A 222 3.76 -10.08 -7.43
CA HIS A 222 3.35 -10.52 -6.10
C HIS A 222 2.24 -11.56 -6.23
N VAL A 223 2.49 -12.79 -5.78
CA VAL A 223 1.53 -13.90 -5.90
C VAL A 223 0.17 -13.47 -5.31
N PRO A 224 -0.94 -13.69 -6.02
CA PRO A 224 -2.27 -13.52 -5.45
C PRO A 224 -2.44 -14.41 -4.22
N ASP A 225 -2.87 -13.81 -3.12
CA ASP A 225 -3.06 -14.48 -1.84
C ASP A 225 -4.39 -14.05 -1.23
N TYR A 226 -4.93 -14.84 -0.30
CA TYR A 226 -6.27 -14.62 0.23
C TYR A 226 -6.40 -13.20 0.84
N GLY A 227 -7.35 -12.42 0.33
CA GLY A 227 -7.60 -11.04 0.78
C GLY A 227 -6.52 -10.02 0.42
N ARG A 228 -5.46 -10.42 -0.31
CA ARG A 228 -4.34 -9.53 -0.68
C ARG A 228 -4.63 -8.81 -1.99
N HIS A 229 -4.52 -7.49 -1.98
CA HIS A 229 -4.62 -6.66 -3.19
C HIS A 229 -3.30 -6.67 -3.98
N SER A 230 -2.90 -7.82 -4.51
CA SER A 230 -1.56 -8.02 -5.08
C SER A 230 -1.26 -7.12 -6.29
N LEU A 231 -2.26 -6.72 -7.09
CA LEU A 231 -2.02 -5.86 -8.26
C LEU A 231 -1.54 -4.47 -7.83
N VAL A 232 -2.04 -4.01 -6.68
CA VAL A 232 -1.60 -2.75 -6.06
C VAL A 232 -0.11 -2.81 -5.74
N MET A 233 0.37 -3.98 -5.29
CA MET A 233 1.78 -4.19 -4.96
C MET A 233 2.65 -4.17 -6.21
N ASP A 234 2.21 -4.80 -7.31
CA ASP A 234 2.92 -4.76 -8.60
C ASP A 234 3.03 -3.33 -9.13
N LEU A 235 1.90 -2.62 -9.26
CA LEU A 235 1.87 -1.29 -9.85
C LEU A 235 2.51 -0.22 -8.95
N MET A 236 2.55 -0.41 -7.63
CA MET A 236 3.20 0.57 -6.76
C MET A 236 4.73 0.55 -6.87
N GLU A 237 5.34 -0.52 -7.40
CA GLU A 237 6.80 -0.67 -7.42
C GLU A 237 7.54 0.44 -8.17
N GLU A 238 6.99 0.92 -9.29
CA GLU A 238 7.58 2.01 -10.06
C GLU A 238 7.55 3.35 -9.31
N PHE A 239 6.55 3.55 -8.44
CA PHE A 239 6.34 4.79 -7.70
C PHE A 239 7.07 4.86 -6.37
N ARG A 240 7.48 3.71 -5.80
CA ARG A 240 8.14 3.66 -4.49
C ARG A 240 9.32 4.62 -4.40
N VAL A 241 10.24 4.53 -5.35
CA VAL A 241 11.43 5.39 -5.35
C VAL A 241 11.05 6.84 -5.66
N ILE A 242 10.26 7.04 -6.72
CA ILE A 242 9.94 8.36 -7.27
C ILE A 242 9.19 9.23 -6.25
N ILE A 243 8.18 8.67 -5.60
CA ILE A 243 7.30 9.39 -4.67
C ILE A 243 7.80 9.24 -3.25
N VAL A 244 7.94 8.01 -2.76
CA VAL A 244 8.15 7.74 -1.33
C VAL A 244 9.60 7.94 -0.92
N ASP A 245 10.55 7.27 -1.56
CA ASP A 245 11.93 7.28 -1.08
C ASP A 245 12.57 8.66 -1.23
N THR A 246 12.30 9.37 -2.34
CA THR A 246 12.75 10.77 -2.47
C THR A 246 12.09 11.70 -1.44
N LEU A 247 10.83 11.47 -1.09
CA LEU A 247 10.14 12.24 -0.05
C LEU A 247 10.74 11.96 1.33
N VAL A 248 11.04 10.70 1.67
CA VAL A 248 11.71 10.34 2.93
C VAL A 248 13.04 11.08 3.05
N LEU A 249 13.89 11.02 2.03
CA LEU A 249 15.16 11.75 2.05
C LEU A 249 14.93 13.26 2.25
N SER A 250 13.92 13.84 1.60
CA SER A 250 13.59 15.26 1.73
C SER A 250 13.12 15.62 3.14
N LEU A 251 12.25 14.80 3.74
CA LEU A 251 11.71 15.03 5.09
C LEU A 251 12.83 15.10 6.14
N PHE A 252 13.80 14.19 6.07
CA PHE A 252 14.93 14.19 7.00
C PHE A 252 15.99 15.25 6.65
N ASN A 253 16.39 15.37 5.38
CA ASN A 253 17.46 16.30 4.98
C ASN A 253 17.05 17.77 5.11
N LEU A 254 15.77 18.10 4.93
CA LEU A 254 15.24 19.46 5.16
C LEU A 254 14.83 19.68 6.62
N LYS A 255 15.12 18.72 7.52
CA LYS A 255 14.79 18.77 8.96
C LYS A 255 13.30 19.01 9.23
N ILE A 256 12.44 18.59 8.28
CA ILE A 256 10.98 18.55 8.48
C ILE A 256 10.64 17.50 9.52
N LEU A 257 11.41 16.42 9.61
CA LEU A 257 11.36 15.45 10.70
C LEU A 257 12.67 15.44 11.47
N LYS A 258 12.58 15.38 12.80
CA LYS A 258 13.71 15.36 13.73
C LYS A 258 13.63 14.16 14.67
N LYS A 259 14.66 13.92 15.48
CA LYS A 259 14.69 12.77 16.39
C LYS A 259 13.57 12.80 17.43
N GLU A 260 13.19 14.00 17.86
CA GLU A 260 12.15 14.25 18.87
C GLU A 260 10.72 13.99 18.35
N ASP A 261 10.57 13.83 17.03
CA ASP A 261 9.29 13.53 16.38
C ASP A 261 8.89 12.05 16.51
N PHE A 262 9.74 11.24 17.14
CA PHE A 262 9.58 9.80 17.26
C PHE A 262 9.61 9.35 18.72
N ARG A 263 8.81 8.32 19.00
CA ARG A 263 8.81 7.59 20.27
C ARG A 263 9.11 6.12 20.04
N VAL A 264 9.71 5.51 21.06
CA VAL A 264 9.98 4.08 21.10
C VAL A 264 8.90 3.43 21.96
N GLU A 265 8.21 2.44 21.41
CA GLU A 265 7.18 1.67 22.10
C GLU A 265 7.67 0.23 22.27
N HIS A 266 7.77 -0.20 23.52
CA HIS A 266 8.09 -1.59 23.85
C HIS A 266 6.80 -2.41 23.79
N PRO A 267 6.83 -3.64 23.24
CA PRO A 267 5.66 -4.50 23.25
C PRO A 267 5.19 -4.70 24.69
N ALA A 268 3.88 -4.56 24.92
CA ALA A 268 3.27 -4.91 26.20
C ALA A 268 3.50 -6.41 26.47
N PRO A 269 3.73 -6.84 27.72
CA PRO A 269 3.75 -8.25 28.04
C PRO A 269 2.46 -8.91 27.57
N ALA A 270 2.55 -10.11 27.01
CA ALA A 270 1.39 -10.85 26.53
C ALA A 270 0.31 -10.87 27.62
N ALA A 271 -0.88 -10.38 27.27
CA ALA A 271 -2.03 -10.46 28.17
C ALA A 271 -2.27 -11.95 28.49
N LEU A 272 -2.44 -12.27 29.77
CA LEU A 272 -2.84 -13.61 30.20
C LEU A 272 -4.09 -14.02 29.42
N PRO A 273 -4.20 -15.29 28.98
CA PRO A 273 -5.38 -15.76 28.29
C PRO A 273 -6.62 -15.44 29.14
N ALA A 274 -7.64 -14.89 28.49
CA ALA A 274 -8.92 -14.65 29.15
C ALA A 274 -9.41 -15.96 29.79
N PRO A 275 -10.05 -15.92 30.96
CA PRO A 275 -10.66 -17.11 31.53
C PRO A 275 -11.62 -17.72 30.50
N PRO A 276 -11.71 -19.06 30.41
CA PRO A 276 -12.64 -19.70 29.49
C PRO A 276 -14.04 -19.13 29.72
N SER A 277 -14.63 -18.57 28.67
CA SER A 277 -16.03 -18.15 28.68
C SER A 277 -16.92 -19.35 28.96
N GLU A 278 -18.02 -19.14 29.68
CA GLU A 278 -19.06 -20.17 29.85
C GLU A 278 -19.41 -20.78 28.49
N PRO A 279 -19.59 -22.12 28.40
CA PRO A 279 -19.96 -22.76 27.16
C PRO A 279 -21.26 -22.13 26.67
N LEU A 280 -21.22 -21.55 25.46
CA LEU A 280 -22.41 -21.06 24.79
C LEU A 280 -23.40 -22.22 24.68
N VAL A 281 -24.67 -21.96 25.02
CA VAL A 281 -25.74 -22.94 24.81
C VAL A 281 -25.75 -23.31 23.33
N ASP A 282 -25.55 -24.59 23.05
CA ASP A 282 -25.57 -25.11 21.69
C ASP A 282 -27.02 -25.11 21.18
N VAL A 283 -27.33 -24.10 20.38
CA VAL A 283 -28.65 -23.94 19.76
C VAL A 283 -28.98 -25.06 18.78
N THR A 284 -28.01 -25.88 18.37
CA THR A 284 -28.25 -27.07 17.53
C THR A 284 -28.89 -28.22 18.32
N ALA A 285 -28.91 -28.14 19.65
CA ALA A 285 -29.66 -29.02 20.53
C ALA A 285 -31.13 -28.58 20.71
N ASP A 286 -31.56 -27.48 20.08
CA ASP A 286 -32.95 -27.05 20.10
C ASP A 286 -33.81 -27.93 19.18
N PRO A 287 -34.82 -28.64 19.71
CA PRO A 287 -35.67 -29.53 18.92
C PRO A 287 -36.50 -28.82 17.84
N TYR A 288 -36.66 -27.50 17.89
CA TYR A 288 -37.29 -26.74 16.80
C TYR A 288 -36.42 -26.69 15.53
N GLY A 289 -35.10 -26.93 15.64
CA GLY A 289 -34.15 -26.95 14.53
C GLY A 289 -33.86 -28.34 13.96
N HIS A 290 -34.38 -29.41 14.56
CA HIS A 290 -34.19 -30.77 14.08
C HIS A 290 -35.11 -31.04 12.87
N MET A 291 -34.57 -30.90 11.66
CA MET A 291 -35.18 -31.53 10.48
C MET A 291 -34.93 -33.04 10.56
N SER A 292 -35.92 -33.79 11.03
CA SER A 292 -35.94 -35.26 11.02
C SER A 292 -35.82 -35.79 9.58
N ASP A 293 -34.93 -36.76 9.39
CA ASP A 293 -34.81 -37.64 8.22
C ASP A 293 -34.53 -36.98 6.85
N LEU A 294 -33.61 -36.03 6.82
CA LEU A 294 -32.89 -35.71 5.59
C LEU A 294 -31.42 -36.12 5.76
N ASP A 295 -31.04 -37.17 5.04
CA ASP A 295 -29.66 -37.62 4.90
C ASP A 295 -28.85 -36.45 4.30
N SER A 296 -28.18 -35.70 5.17
CA SER A 296 -27.49 -34.44 4.85
C SER A 296 -26.14 -34.68 4.15
N SER A 297 -25.85 -35.93 3.81
CA SER A 297 -24.61 -36.36 3.18
C SER A 297 -24.45 -35.89 1.72
N ASP A 298 -25.51 -35.43 1.06
CA ASP A 298 -25.50 -35.13 -0.39
C ASP A 298 -25.90 -33.70 -0.82
N GLN A 299 -26.01 -32.71 0.08
CA GLN A 299 -26.50 -31.35 -0.32
C GLN A 299 -25.72 -30.14 0.21
N PHE A 300 -24.45 -30.28 0.58
CA PHE A 300 -23.57 -29.12 0.79
C PHE A 300 -22.20 -29.32 0.13
N ASP A 301 -22.10 -28.90 -1.12
CA ASP A 301 -20.83 -28.72 -1.86
C ASP A 301 -20.13 -27.41 -1.42
N VAL A 302 -19.92 -27.25 -0.11
CA VAL A 302 -19.05 -26.19 0.42
C VAL A 302 -17.84 -26.88 1.05
N PRO A 303 -16.67 -26.88 0.40
CA PRO A 303 -15.46 -27.40 1.00
C PRO A 303 -15.23 -26.68 2.33
N SER A 304 -15.07 -27.46 3.40
CA SER A 304 -14.58 -26.94 4.67
C SER A 304 -13.29 -26.17 4.38
N GLN A 305 -13.30 -24.87 4.68
CA GLN A 305 -12.10 -24.06 4.61
C GLN A 305 -11.14 -24.58 5.67
N ARG A 306 -10.29 -25.55 5.29
CA ARG A 306 -9.03 -25.78 5.97
C ARG A 306 -8.23 -24.49 5.78
N MET A 307 -8.12 -23.72 6.86
CA MET A 307 -7.07 -22.73 7.02
C MET A 307 -5.75 -23.48 6.84
N GLY A 308 -5.20 -23.42 5.63
CA GLY A 308 -3.94 -24.06 5.30
C GLY A 308 -2.82 -23.36 6.05
N GLU A 309 -2.38 -23.97 7.16
CA GLU A 309 -1.04 -23.79 7.68
C GLU A 309 -0.07 -24.19 6.56
N ASN A 310 0.51 -23.20 5.86
CA ASN A 310 1.76 -23.23 5.09
C ASN A 310 1.68 -22.35 3.82
N THR A 311 1.91 -21.05 4.00
CA THR A 311 2.45 -20.17 2.93
C THR A 311 3.53 -19.25 3.53
N PRO A 312 4.62 -18.92 2.79
CA PRO A 312 5.79 -18.24 3.34
C PRO A 312 5.59 -16.77 3.72
N ASP A 313 4.39 -16.21 3.50
CA ASP A 313 4.11 -14.78 3.59
C ASP A 313 3.00 -14.46 4.61
N ASP A 314 2.33 -15.49 5.15
CA ASP A 314 1.55 -15.46 6.40
C ASP A 314 2.44 -15.70 7.64
N LEU A 315 3.75 -15.89 7.43
CA LEU A 315 4.78 -16.03 8.47
C LEU A 315 5.28 -14.69 9.05
N ASP A 316 4.78 -13.55 8.59
CA ASP A 316 5.11 -12.23 9.17
C ASP A 316 4.21 -11.85 10.37
N MET A 317 3.50 -12.82 10.93
CA MET A 317 3.02 -12.85 12.32
C MET A 317 4.08 -13.50 13.22
N GLU A 318 5.38 -13.21 13.00
CA GLU A 318 6.37 -13.45 14.03
C GLU A 318 5.96 -12.62 15.25
N ASP A 319 5.67 -13.34 16.34
CA ASP A 319 5.75 -12.85 17.71
C ASP A 319 6.89 -11.82 17.77
N SER A 320 6.53 -10.55 17.97
CA SER A 320 7.47 -9.44 17.93
C SER A 320 8.43 -9.63 19.10
N GLY A 321 9.50 -10.41 18.88
CA GLY A 321 10.41 -10.91 19.90
C GLY A 321 11.13 -9.79 20.64
N GLY A 322 10.41 -9.14 21.56
CA GLY A 322 10.84 -8.02 22.39
C GLY A 322 11.32 -6.76 21.68
N LYS A 323 11.40 -6.71 20.34
CA LYS A 323 12.01 -5.58 19.62
C LYS A 323 11.13 -4.33 19.72
N PRO A 324 11.67 -3.20 20.19
CA PRO A 324 10.90 -1.98 20.31
C PRO A 324 10.52 -1.42 18.93
N ALA A 325 9.29 -0.95 18.82
CA ALA A 325 8.76 -0.31 17.63
C ALA A 325 8.97 1.21 17.69
N VAL A 326 9.44 1.82 16.61
CA VAL A 326 9.53 3.28 16.48
C VAL A 326 8.28 3.82 15.81
N LYS A 327 7.65 4.82 16.42
CA LYS A 327 6.39 5.43 15.96
C LYS A 327 6.50 6.96 15.94
N LEU A 328 5.73 7.59 15.06
CA LEU A 328 5.65 9.05 14.98
C LEU A 328 4.75 9.64 16.07
N HIS A 329 5.08 10.83 16.54
CA HIS A 329 4.13 11.68 17.25
C HIS A 329 3.07 12.27 16.31
N ASP A 330 1.92 12.65 16.86
CA ASP A 330 0.76 13.11 16.08
C ASP A 330 1.06 14.37 15.23
N ASP A 331 1.91 15.28 15.69
CA ASP A 331 2.30 16.47 14.93
C ASP A 331 3.19 16.12 13.72
N ALA A 332 4.19 15.28 13.95
CA ALA A 332 5.07 14.77 12.91
C ALA A 332 4.29 13.99 11.85
N PHE A 333 3.30 13.20 12.27
CA PHE A 333 2.38 12.50 11.37
C PHE A 333 1.68 13.47 10.41
N ARG A 334 1.16 14.60 10.90
CA ARG A 334 0.52 15.62 10.06
C ARG A 334 1.50 16.22 9.05
N ARG A 335 2.72 16.57 9.49
CA ARG A 335 3.78 17.06 8.58
C ARG A 335 4.09 16.04 7.47
N VAL A 336 4.09 14.74 7.77
CA VAL A 336 4.27 13.69 6.75
C VAL A 336 3.11 13.68 5.75
N VAL A 337 1.87 13.72 6.22
CA VAL A 337 0.66 13.76 5.36
C VAL A 337 0.70 14.97 4.43
N GLU A 338 0.96 16.17 4.96
CA GLU A 338 0.99 17.41 4.18
C GLU A 338 2.04 17.37 3.07
N ASN A 339 3.24 16.88 3.38
CA ASN A 339 4.31 16.78 2.39
C ASN A 339 4.08 15.65 1.39
N PHE A 340 3.37 14.57 1.77
CA PHE A 340 2.93 13.56 0.81
C PHE A 340 1.92 14.12 -0.19
N GLU A 341 0.91 14.87 0.27
CA GLU A 341 -0.04 15.53 -0.64
C GLU A 341 0.66 16.54 -1.56
N ARG A 342 1.58 17.35 -1.02
CA ARG A 342 2.38 18.29 -1.82
C ARG A 342 3.27 17.56 -2.83
N LYS A 343 3.83 16.41 -2.45
CA LYS A 343 4.62 15.59 -3.38
C LYS A 343 3.74 15.15 -4.55
N LEU A 344 2.52 14.69 -4.30
CA LEU A 344 1.60 14.23 -5.35
C LEU A 344 1.17 15.34 -6.33
N THR A 345 1.21 16.61 -5.94
CA THR A 345 0.94 17.75 -6.84
C THR A 345 2.15 18.18 -7.68
N THR A 346 3.31 17.54 -7.52
CA THR A 346 4.50 17.88 -8.32
C THR A 346 4.26 17.53 -9.79
N GLU A 347 4.44 18.52 -10.66
CA GLU A 347 4.30 18.38 -12.11
C GLU A 347 5.59 17.88 -12.77
N PHE A 348 5.44 17.09 -13.82
CA PHE A 348 6.52 16.66 -14.69
C PHE A 348 6.00 16.33 -16.08
N TYR A 349 6.88 16.37 -17.08
CA TYR A 349 6.54 15.92 -18.43
C TYR A 349 6.44 14.39 -18.45
N TYR A 350 5.26 13.87 -18.82
CA TYR A 350 5.00 12.44 -18.92
C TYR A 350 5.02 12.00 -20.39
N PRO A 351 6.12 11.36 -20.84
CA PRO A 351 6.31 11.05 -22.25
C PRO A 351 5.21 10.19 -22.89
N PRO A 352 4.63 9.16 -22.22
CA PRO A 352 3.61 8.31 -22.84
C PRO A 352 2.32 9.04 -23.28
N GLU A 353 2.04 10.23 -22.73
CA GLU A 353 0.89 11.06 -23.12
C GLU A 353 1.31 12.44 -23.65
N GLU A 354 2.62 12.66 -23.85
CA GLU A 354 3.19 13.90 -24.41
C GLU A 354 2.71 15.19 -23.73
N ARG A 355 2.44 15.15 -22.43
CA ARG A 355 1.90 16.28 -21.67
C ARG A 355 2.48 16.37 -20.27
N VAL A 356 2.35 17.55 -19.66
CA VAL A 356 2.69 17.76 -18.25
C VAL A 356 1.55 17.25 -17.38
N ILE A 357 1.87 16.41 -16.40
CA ILE A 357 0.93 15.87 -15.42
C ILE A 357 1.53 15.88 -14.02
N THR A 358 0.69 15.74 -13.00
CA THR A 358 1.13 15.55 -11.62
C THR A 358 1.40 14.07 -11.31
N TYR A 359 2.12 13.77 -10.22
CA TYR A 359 2.25 12.37 -9.76
C TYR A 359 0.90 11.74 -9.40
N ASP A 360 -0.07 12.49 -8.86
CA ASP A 360 -1.45 11.99 -8.64
C ASP A 360 -2.09 11.52 -9.95
N ALA A 361 -1.97 12.30 -11.01
CA ALA A 361 -2.47 11.95 -12.34
C ALA A 361 -1.69 10.78 -12.96
N ALA A 362 -0.38 10.69 -12.70
CA ALA A 362 0.47 9.60 -13.20
C ALA A 362 0.06 8.23 -12.63
N LEU A 363 -0.40 8.15 -11.38
CA LEU A 363 -0.92 6.91 -10.78
C LEU A 363 -2.11 6.37 -11.60
N VAL A 364 -3.03 7.26 -11.99
CA VAL A 364 -4.21 6.90 -12.81
C VAL A 364 -3.80 6.57 -14.24
N ALA A 365 -2.87 7.34 -14.81
CA ALA A 365 -2.35 7.11 -16.16
C ALA A 365 -1.67 5.75 -16.29
N GLN A 366 -0.87 5.34 -15.31
CA GLN A 366 -0.19 4.04 -15.30
C GLN A 366 -1.16 2.88 -15.08
N ALA A 367 -2.13 3.01 -14.17
CA ALA A 367 -3.21 2.04 -14.07
C ALA A 367 -4.01 1.91 -15.38
N GLY A 368 -4.25 3.03 -16.07
CA GLY A 368 -4.88 3.06 -17.40
C GLY A 368 -4.03 2.42 -18.49
N MET A 369 -2.70 2.58 -18.43
CA MET A 369 -1.77 1.91 -19.33
C MET A 369 -1.80 0.39 -19.11
N TYR A 370 -1.75 -0.07 -17.86
CA TYR A 370 -1.88 -1.48 -17.54
C TYR A 370 -3.23 -2.04 -18.03
N ARG A 371 -4.32 -1.29 -17.86
CA ARG A 371 -5.61 -1.66 -18.46
C ARG A 371 -5.53 -1.84 -19.97
N LYS A 372 -4.89 -0.92 -20.69
CA LYS A 372 -4.70 -1.04 -22.15
C LYS A 372 -3.91 -2.30 -22.52
N VAL A 373 -2.93 -2.69 -21.70
CA VAL A 373 -2.17 -3.94 -21.84
C VAL A 373 -3.05 -5.17 -21.61
N ILE A 374 -3.84 -5.17 -20.56
CA ILE A 374 -4.84 -6.23 -20.30
C ILE A 374 -5.82 -6.33 -21.46
N GLU A 375 -6.31 -5.22 -22.01
CA GLU A 375 -7.21 -5.17 -23.15
C GLU A 375 -6.52 -5.54 -24.49
N GLY A 376 -5.19 -5.66 -24.51
CA GLY A 376 -4.40 -5.98 -25.71
C GLY A 376 -4.28 -4.83 -26.72
N SER A 377 -4.72 -3.63 -26.34
CA SER A 377 -4.54 -2.41 -27.15
C SER A 377 -3.12 -1.84 -27.06
N LEU A 378 -2.37 -2.25 -26.02
CA LEU A 378 -0.95 -1.99 -25.86
C LEU A 378 -0.23 -3.31 -25.61
N LEU A 379 0.88 -3.58 -26.30
CA LEU A 379 1.59 -4.86 -26.17
C LEU A 379 2.51 -4.93 -24.95
N VAL A 380 3.12 -3.80 -24.57
CA VAL A 380 4.16 -3.73 -23.54
C VAL A 380 3.82 -2.62 -22.56
N TYR A 381 3.84 -2.95 -21.27
CA TYR A 381 3.73 -1.97 -20.19
C TYR A 381 5.02 -1.16 -20.07
N GLN A 382 4.92 0.17 -19.98
CA GLN A 382 6.07 1.04 -19.86
C GLN A 382 6.07 1.70 -18.48
N PRO A 383 6.89 1.19 -17.53
CA PRO A 383 6.87 1.69 -16.17
C PRO A 383 7.35 3.13 -16.10
N LEU A 384 6.83 3.89 -15.13
CA LEU A 384 7.27 5.27 -14.91
C LEU A 384 8.75 5.30 -14.49
N GLN A 385 9.55 6.08 -15.21
CA GLN A 385 10.98 6.23 -14.93
C GLN A 385 11.33 7.61 -14.39
N LEU A 386 12.16 7.62 -13.35
CA LEU A 386 12.84 8.81 -12.85
C LEU A 386 13.91 9.23 -13.86
N LYS A 387 13.87 10.48 -14.33
CA LYS A 387 14.87 11.02 -15.27
C LYS A 387 16.05 11.67 -14.57
#